data_AF-A0A925CMN4-F1
#
_entry.id   AF-A0A925CMN4-F1
#
_cell.length_a   1.000
_cell.length_b   1.000
_cell.length_c   1.000
_cell.angle_alpha   90.00
_cell.angle_beta   90.00
_cell.angle_gamma   90.00
#
_symmetry.space_group_name_H-M   'P 1'
#
loop_
_entity.id
_entity.type
_entity.pdbx_description
1 polymer ?
#
loop_
_entity_poly.entity_id
_entity_poly.type
_entity_poly.pdbx_seq_one_letter_code
_entity_poly.pdbx_strand_id
1 'polypeptide(L)'
;MSRIAIVNALVDNVGLSKKHANAVLKELFDATEGVIAKALKKGEKVGITGFGTFSVGKRNARVGRNPQTGEKVKIAASKAPKFKAGASLKGFVNGKTAATKPKKAAKKVTKKVAKKAAKKK
;
A
#
# COMPACT_ATOMS: atom_id res chain seq x y z
N MET A 1 4.97 18.66 -5.03
CA MET A 1 3.58 18.28 -5.40
C MET A 1 2.70 18.36 -4.15
N SER A 2 1.67 19.22 -4.14
CA SER A 2 0.64 19.27 -3.08
C SER A 2 -0.57 18.39 -3.45
N ARG A 3 -1.51 18.14 -2.51
CA ARG A 3 -2.72 17.35 -2.80
C ARG A 3 -3.49 17.91 -4.01
N ILE A 4 -3.61 19.23 -4.10
CA ILE A 4 -4.28 19.93 -5.21
C ILE A 4 -3.53 19.68 -6.53
N ALA A 5 -2.20 19.71 -6.51
CA ALA A 5 -1.40 19.40 -7.69
C ALA A 5 -1.60 17.96 -8.18
N ILE A 6 -1.79 16.99 -7.27
CA ILE A 6 -2.10 15.60 -7.63
C ILE A 6 -3.48 15.50 -8.28
N VAL A 7 -4.49 16.21 -7.76
CA VAL A 7 -5.84 16.27 -8.35
C VAL A 7 -5.78 16.80 -9.79
N ASN A 8 -5.07 17.90 -10.00
CA ASN A 8 -4.92 18.49 -11.34
C ASN A 8 -4.20 17.52 -12.27
N ALA A 9 -3.10 16.90 -11.83
CA ALA A 9 -2.43 15.87 -12.62
C ALA A 9 -3.33 14.67 -12.98
N LEU A 10 -4.26 14.28 -12.11
CA LEU A 10 -5.24 13.22 -12.41
C LEU A 10 -6.28 13.67 -13.44
N VAL A 11 -6.72 14.92 -13.37
CA VAL A 11 -7.61 15.52 -14.37
C VAL A 11 -6.92 15.56 -15.73
N ASP A 12 -5.66 16.03 -15.77
CA ASP A 12 -4.92 16.22 -17.02
C ASP A 12 -4.51 14.89 -17.67
N ASN A 13 -4.05 13.90 -16.88
CA ASN A 13 -3.54 12.63 -17.42
C ASN A 13 -4.63 11.57 -17.66
N VAL A 14 -5.76 11.62 -16.94
CA VAL A 14 -6.79 10.57 -16.96
C VAL A 14 -8.13 11.10 -17.47
N GLY A 15 -8.30 12.43 -17.58
CA GLY A 15 -9.57 13.05 -18.00
C GLY A 15 -10.67 12.98 -16.94
N LEU A 16 -10.30 12.74 -15.67
CA LEU A 16 -11.27 12.69 -14.57
C LEU A 16 -11.80 14.08 -14.24
N SER A 17 -13.08 14.18 -13.85
CA SER A 17 -13.60 15.43 -13.30
C SER A 17 -12.89 15.76 -11.98
N LYS A 18 -12.69 17.06 -11.69
CA LYS A 18 -12.07 17.52 -10.43
C LYS A 18 -12.78 16.96 -9.19
N LYS A 19 -14.10 16.76 -9.27
CA LYS A 19 -14.90 16.17 -8.19
C LYS A 19 -14.55 14.69 -7.99
N HIS A 20 -14.50 13.91 -9.07
CA HIS A 20 -14.15 12.49 -9.01
C HIS A 20 -12.69 12.27 -8.59
N ALA A 21 -11.74 13.06 -9.11
CA ALA A 21 -10.34 12.96 -8.70
C ALA A 21 -10.15 13.23 -7.18
N ASN A 22 -10.85 14.23 -6.64
CA ASN A 22 -10.87 14.48 -5.20
C ASN A 22 -11.50 13.35 -4.39
N ALA A 23 -12.64 12.83 -4.85
CA ALA A 23 -13.32 11.71 -4.21
C ALA A 23 -12.41 10.47 -4.15
N VAL A 24 -11.79 10.09 -5.28
CA VAL A 24 -10.88 8.95 -5.36
C VAL A 24 -9.68 9.12 -4.42
N LEU A 25 -9.06 10.31 -4.37
CA LEU A 25 -7.95 10.54 -3.45
C LEU A 25 -8.37 10.50 -1.98
N LYS A 26 -9.58 10.97 -1.67
CA LYS A 26 -10.16 10.87 -0.33
C LYS A 26 -10.38 9.39 0.01
N GLU A 27 -11.13 8.64 -0.79
CA GLU A 27 -11.40 7.23 -0.56
C GLU A 27 -10.13 6.37 -0.44
N LEU A 28 -9.04 6.72 -1.12
CA LEU A 28 -7.78 5.98 -1.05
C LEU A 28 -6.96 6.31 0.21
N PHE A 29 -6.77 7.60 0.50
CA PHE A 29 -5.78 8.08 1.48
C PHE A 29 -6.37 8.68 2.76
N ASP A 30 -7.70 8.74 2.90
CA ASP A 30 -8.32 9.23 4.13
C ASP A 30 -7.93 8.35 5.33
N ALA A 31 -7.58 9.00 6.44
CA ALA A 31 -6.98 8.38 7.61
C ALA A 31 -8.00 7.58 8.45
N THR A 32 -9.28 7.93 8.36
CA THR A 32 -10.36 7.32 9.14
C THR A 32 -11.19 6.36 8.30
N GLU A 33 -11.49 6.74 7.06
CA GLU A 33 -12.42 6.00 6.20
C GLU A 33 -11.81 5.43 4.92
N GLY A 34 -10.55 5.78 4.62
CA GLY A 34 -9.90 5.35 3.41
C GLY A 34 -9.72 3.84 3.35
N VAL A 35 -9.73 3.28 2.14
CA VAL A 35 -9.58 1.83 1.90
C VAL A 35 -8.26 1.32 2.48
N ILE A 36 -7.17 2.08 2.33
CA ILE A 36 -5.86 1.72 2.88
C ILE A 36 -5.88 1.78 4.40
N ALA A 37 -6.46 2.83 5.00
CA ALA A 37 -6.55 2.96 6.45
C ALA A 37 -7.39 1.85 7.08
N LYS A 38 -8.54 1.50 6.48
CA LYS A 38 -9.40 0.40 6.92
C LYS A 38 -8.68 -0.95 6.85
N ALA A 39 -7.98 -1.24 5.75
CA ALA A 39 -7.19 -2.46 5.62
C ALA A 39 -6.05 -2.53 6.66
N LEU A 40 -5.35 -1.42 6.88
CA LEU A 40 -4.30 -1.34 7.90
C LEU A 40 -4.87 -1.52 9.32
N LYS A 41 -6.06 -0.96 9.62
CA LYS A 41 -6.71 -1.15 10.92
C LYS A 41 -7.01 -2.63 11.20
N LYS A 42 -7.39 -3.40 10.17
CA LYS A 42 -7.56 -4.86 10.22
C LYS A 42 -6.24 -5.63 10.34
N GLY A 43 -5.09 -4.96 10.15
CA GLY A 43 -3.77 -5.59 10.13
C GLY A 43 -3.42 -6.24 8.80
N GLU A 44 -4.19 -5.97 7.75
CA GLU A 44 -3.96 -6.48 6.40
C GLU A 44 -2.81 -5.72 5.73
N LYS A 45 -2.16 -6.39 4.78
CA LYS A 45 -1.12 -5.79 3.94
C LYS A 45 -1.76 -5.35 2.63
N VAL A 46 -1.60 -4.08 2.27
CA VAL A 46 -2.09 -3.53 1.00
C VAL A 46 -0.92 -3.40 0.05
N GLY A 47 -0.84 -4.31 -0.92
CA GLY A 47 0.15 -4.28 -2.00
C GLY A 47 -0.39 -3.55 -3.22
N ILE A 48 0.23 -2.43 -3.58
CA ILE A 48 -0.02 -1.72 -4.83
C ILE A 48 1.12 -2.07 -5.78
N THR A 49 0.84 -2.90 -6.78
CA THR A 49 1.83 -3.36 -7.77
C THR A 49 2.54 -2.16 -8.41
N GLY A 50 3.87 -2.19 -8.43
CA GLY A 50 4.70 -1.11 -8.96
C GLY A 50 4.99 0.04 -7.98
N PHE A 51 4.08 0.36 -7.06
CA PHE A 51 4.26 1.46 -6.11
C PHE A 51 4.89 1.00 -4.79
N GLY A 52 4.31 -0.01 -4.14
CA GLY A 52 4.82 -0.51 -2.86
C GLY A 52 3.79 -1.27 -2.04
N THR A 53 4.10 -1.52 -0.78
CA THR A 53 3.26 -2.26 0.14
C THR A 53 3.09 -1.50 1.45
N PHE A 54 1.85 -1.29 1.85
CA PHE A 54 1.49 -0.81 3.17
C PHE A 54 1.28 -2.00 4.10
N SER A 55 1.82 -1.91 5.31
CA SER A 55 1.73 -2.96 6.33
C SER A 55 1.67 -2.34 7.72
N VAL A 56 1.15 -3.06 8.70
CA VAL A 56 1.20 -2.64 10.10
C VAL A 56 2.30 -3.39 10.82
N GLY A 57 3.26 -2.64 11.36
CA GLY A 57 4.26 -3.16 12.28
C GLY A 57 3.73 -3.12 13.72
N LYS A 58 3.83 -4.23 14.44
CA LYS A 58 3.65 -4.22 15.90
C LYS A 58 4.95 -3.78 16.55
N ARG A 59 4.88 -2.83 17.48
CA ARG A 59 5.96 -2.49 18.42
C ARG A 59 5.54 -3.06 19.78
N ASN A 60 6.36 -3.96 20.31
CA ASN A 60 6.08 -4.59 21.60
C ASN A 60 6.19 -3.56 22.73
N ALA A 61 5.50 -3.85 23.83
CA ALA A 61 5.61 -3.06 25.04
C ALA A 61 7.07 -3.10 25.53
N ARG A 62 7.58 -1.94 25.95
CA ARG A 62 8.94 -1.80 26.48
C ARG A 62 8.95 -0.79 27.61
N VAL A 63 9.92 -0.91 28.50
CA VAL A 63 10.12 0.08 29.56
C VAL A 63 11.00 1.19 29.00
N GLY A 64 10.47 2.41 28.95
CA GLY A 64 11.21 3.62 28.66
C GLY A 64 11.56 4.36 29.95
N ARG A 65 12.33 5.43 29.82
CA ARG A 65 12.67 6.33 30.93
C ARG A 65 12.17 7.73 30.57
N ASN A 66 11.47 8.39 31.49
CA ASN A 66 11.03 9.76 31.25
C ASN A 66 12.26 10.67 31.21
N PRO A 67 12.53 11.40 30.12
CA PRO A 67 13.71 12.27 30.04
C PRO A 67 13.69 13.43 31.05
N GLN A 68 12.52 13.82 31.58
CA GLN A 68 12.41 14.88 32.59
C GLN A 68 12.55 14.38 34.05
N THR A 69 11.99 13.21 34.38
CA THR A 69 11.95 12.71 35.78
C THR A 69 12.82 11.49 36.05
N GLY A 70 13.36 10.84 35.01
CA GLY A 70 14.17 9.63 35.16
C GLY A 70 13.41 8.38 35.59
N GLU A 71 12.09 8.46 35.79
CA GLU A 71 11.25 7.34 36.21
C GLU A 71 11.05 6.34 35.07
N LYS A 72 10.87 5.06 35.44
CA LYS A 72 10.59 3.97 34.51
C LYS A 72 9.13 4.03 34.07
N VAL A 73 8.89 4.37 32.82
CA VAL A 73 7.53 4.42 32.23
C VAL A 73 7.31 3.21 31.33
N LYS A 74 6.23 2.47 31.58
CA LYS A 74 5.80 1.39 30.68
C LYS A 74 5.22 1.98 29.40
N ILE A 75 5.87 1.76 28.27
CA ILE A 75 5.36 2.13 26.95
C ILE A 75 4.56 0.95 26.43
N ALA A 76 3.24 1.12 26.29
CA ALA A 76 2.34 0.09 25.80
C ALA A 76 2.69 -0.36 24.37
N ALA A 77 2.30 -1.59 24.03
CA ALA A 77 2.46 -2.10 22.67
C ALA A 77 1.66 -1.24 21.69
N SER A 78 2.29 -0.79 20.62
CA SER A 78 1.66 0.08 19.62
C SER A 78 1.75 -0.50 18.23
N LYS A 79 0.78 -0.13 17.39
CA LYS A 79 0.76 -0.48 15.97
C LYS A 79 1.20 0.75 15.19
N ALA A 80 2.19 0.58 14.32
CA ALA A 80 2.70 1.64 13.46
C ALA A 80 2.48 1.26 11.98
N PRO A 81 1.85 2.12 11.17
CA PRO A 81 1.80 1.91 9.72
C PRO A 81 3.21 2.03 9.14
N LYS A 82 3.52 1.14 8.19
CA LYS A 82 4.80 1.09 7.48
C LYS A 82 4.52 0.99 5.98
N PHE A 83 5.14 1.87 5.21
CA PHE A 83 5.16 1.78 3.75
C PHE A 83 6.51 1.26 3.28
N LYS A 84 6.50 0.23 2.44
CA LYS A 84 7.69 -0.30 1.77
C LYS A 84 7.57 -0.03 0.27
N ALA A 85 8.43 0.86 -0.24
CA ALA A 85 8.49 1.16 -1.67
C ALA A 85 8.81 -0.11 -2.50
N GLY A 86 8.08 -0.28 -3.60
CA GLY A 86 8.27 -1.37 -4.55
C GLY A 86 9.56 -1.21 -5.35
N ALA A 87 10.01 -2.29 -5.98
CA ALA A 87 11.23 -2.27 -6.81
C ALA A 87 11.11 -1.29 -7.99
N SER A 88 9.94 -1.20 -8.61
CA SER A 88 9.69 -0.28 -9.73
C SER A 88 9.79 1.19 -9.30
N LEU A 89 9.21 1.56 -8.16
CA LEU A 89 9.32 2.93 -7.62
C LEU A 89 10.77 3.30 -7.27
N LYS A 90 11.51 2.39 -6.61
CA LYS A 90 12.93 2.61 -6.31
C LYS A 90 13.80 2.74 -7.56
N GLY A 91 13.53 1.91 -8.57
CA GLY A 91 14.22 1.96 -9.85
C GLY A 91 13.97 3.29 -10.58
N PHE A 92 12.71 3.72 -10.64
CA PHE A 92 12.31 4.98 -11.26
C PHE A 92 12.98 6.19 -10.59
N VAL A 93 13.00 6.26 -9.26
CA VAL A 93 13.62 7.38 -8.52
C VAL A 93 15.14 7.40 -8.66
N ASN A 94 15.79 6.24 -8.70
CA ASN A 94 17.26 6.15 -8.78
C ASN A 94 17.80 6.08 -10.22
N GLY A 95 16.97 6.32 -11.24
CA GLY A 95 17.37 6.23 -12.65
C GLY A 95 17.79 4.83 -13.13
N LYS A 96 17.63 3.80 -12.29
CA LYS A 96 17.86 2.40 -12.68
C LYS A 96 16.59 1.88 -13.31
N THR A 97 16.56 1.84 -14.64
CA THR A 97 15.50 1.20 -15.43
C THR A 97 15.49 -0.31 -15.18
N ALA A 98 14.90 -0.72 -14.05
CA ALA A 98 14.52 -2.11 -13.84
C ALA A 98 13.29 -2.41 -14.70
N ALA A 99 13.56 -2.74 -15.96
CA ALA A 99 12.64 -3.46 -16.82
C ALA A 99 12.17 -4.73 -16.09
N THR A 100 11.01 -4.68 -15.47
CA THR A 100 10.24 -5.89 -15.21
C THR A 100 8.78 -5.57 -15.48
N LYS A 101 8.42 -5.75 -16.75
CA LYS A 101 7.04 -6.04 -17.17
C LYS A 101 6.40 -6.95 -16.11
N PRO A 102 5.15 -6.75 -15.68
CA PRO A 102 4.41 -7.78 -14.96
C PRO A 102 4.05 -8.90 -15.94
N LYS A 103 5.04 -9.65 -16.44
CA LYS A 103 4.85 -10.80 -17.33
C LYS A 103 5.01 -12.09 -16.53
N LYS A 104 4.16 -12.30 -15.51
CA LYS A 104 3.80 -13.64 -14.94
C LYS A 104 2.82 -13.52 -13.75
N ALA A 105 1.59 -13.06 -14.00
CA ALA A 105 0.46 -13.36 -13.11
C ALA A 105 -0.87 -13.60 -13.85
N ALA A 106 -0.98 -13.19 -15.13
CA ALA A 106 -2.18 -13.42 -15.94
C ALA A 106 -2.24 -14.76 -16.71
N LYS A 107 -1.36 -15.74 -16.44
CA LYS A 107 -1.38 -17.04 -17.16
C LYS A 107 -1.44 -18.30 -16.29
N LYS A 108 -1.79 -18.17 -14.99
CA LYS A 108 -1.94 -19.34 -14.08
C LYS A 108 -3.38 -19.61 -13.61
N VAL A 109 -4.37 -18.83 -14.04
CA VAL A 109 -5.79 -19.11 -13.78
C VAL A 109 -6.46 -19.87 -14.96
N THR A 110 -5.89 -19.85 -16.16
CA THR A 110 -6.47 -20.54 -17.34
C THR A 110 -5.92 -21.95 -17.63
N LYS A 111 -5.07 -22.54 -16.77
CA LYS A 111 -4.61 -23.94 -16.94
C LYS A 111 -5.08 -24.94 -15.87
N LYS A 112 -5.83 -24.51 -14.84
CA LYS A 112 -6.29 -25.42 -13.76
C LYS A 112 -7.74 -25.90 -13.87
N VAL A 113 -8.54 -25.40 -14.83
CA VAL A 113 -9.89 -25.93 -15.08
C VAL A 113 -9.94 -26.86 -16.31
N ALA A 114 -9.04 -26.71 -17.30
CA ALA A 114 -9.01 -27.59 -18.48
C ALA A 114 -8.36 -28.98 -18.24
N LYS A 115 -7.73 -29.25 -17.09
CA LYS A 115 -7.14 -30.58 -16.79
C LYS A 115 -8.04 -31.49 -15.91
N LYS A 116 -9.26 -31.06 -15.57
CA LYS A 116 -10.23 -31.89 -14.83
C LYS A 116 -11.32 -32.52 -15.71
N ALA A 117 -11.25 -32.35 -17.04
CA ALA A 117 -12.19 -32.93 -18.00
C ALA A 117 -11.63 -34.10 -18.84
N ALA A 118 -10.40 -34.55 -18.60
CA ALA A 118 -9.76 -35.64 -19.37
C ALA A 118 -9.32 -36.85 -18.52
N LYS A 119 -9.95 -37.08 -17.36
CA LYS A 119 -9.74 -38.29 -16.56
C LYS A 119 -11.03 -38.83 -15.95
N LYS A 120 -12.08 -38.89 -16.79
CA LYS A 120 -13.26 -39.73 -16.57
C LYS A 120 -13.82 -40.16 -17.92
N LYS A 121 -13.05 -40.98 -18.61
CA LYS A 121 -13.55 -42.06 -19.46
C LYS A 121 -12.62 -43.23 -19.22
#